data_AF-A0A7K7R4F8-F1
#
_entry.id   AF-A0A7K7R4F8-F1
#
_cell.length_a   1.000
_cell.length_b   1.000
_cell.length_c   1.000
_cell.angle_alpha   90.00
_cell.angle_beta   90.00
_cell.angle_gamma   90.00
#
_symmetry.space_group_name_H-M   'P 1'
#
loop_
_entity.id
_entity.type
_entity.pdbx_description
1 polymer ?
#
loop_
_entity_poly.entity_id
_entity_poly.type
_entity_poly.pdbx_seq_one_letter_code
_entity_poly.pdbx_strand_id
1 'polypeptide(L)'
;EGLIEFYSSFREMFEFFCKNTTIHGTIRLVCSSSNRMKTAFWTLLLLASFGMLYWQFGLMFRQFWAYPVVLTMSMHSEPKMFPAVTVCNLHPYRFELVSEHLEQLDQMAAESITFLYGINASAWLFRSDRKIQESDRKIHAQTLAKLNSSGFKLSHNFSLLRVSDLRAGRKHSSVGFRLCNSTGGNCFYKTFSSGMDAILEWYRFHYMNIMSQLPAIINISQHEEPIEDVVYSCQYNGEPCRPSDYDHFHHPVFGSCYTLNSKGTDPFWTATKPGIPYGLSLILRAEQKEHIPLLSTAAGVKVMIHSHNQTPFLEHEGFHIRPGIATTIGIQQDEVNRLGGNYGKCTTNGAGVAVELLYNSSYTLQACLHSCFQRWMLRECGCGYSRYPLPAGRARHCDYGAHPAWGHCFYQLYRRLRSHRLDCFQQCPKPCR
;
A
#
# COMPACT_ATOMS: atom_id res chain seq x y z
N GLU A 1 -0.94 20.55 -69.44
CA GLU A 1 -1.60 19.31 -69.88
C GLU A 1 -0.81 18.13 -69.31
N GLY A 2 -1.34 17.51 -68.25
CA GLY A 2 -0.70 16.33 -67.64
C GLY A 2 -1.02 15.10 -68.48
N LEU A 3 -0.07 14.69 -69.30
CA LEU A 3 -0.11 13.39 -69.98
C LEU A 3 -0.06 12.30 -68.91
N ILE A 4 -1.20 11.66 -68.66
CA ILE A 4 -1.21 10.30 -68.13
C ILE A 4 -0.68 9.44 -69.29
N GLU A 5 0.64 9.20 -69.32
CA GLU A 5 1.25 8.25 -70.25
C GLU A 5 0.75 6.85 -69.92
N PHE A 6 -0.13 6.31 -70.77
CA PHE A 6 -0.52 4.92 -70.72
C PHE A 6 0.62 4.08 -71.30
N TYR A 7 1.48 3.53 -70.44
CA TYR A 7 2.49 2.57 -70.86
C TYR A 7 1.79 1.31 -71.42
N SER A 8 2.19 0.90 -72.63
CA SER A 8 1.57 -0.23 -73.32
C SER A 8 1.94 -1.59 -72.72
N SER A 9 3.05 -1.64 -71.97
CA SER A 9 3.52 -2.83 -71.27
C SER A 9 4.31 -2.49 -70.00
N PHE A 10 4.32 -3.42 -69.04
CA PHE A 10 5.13 -3.30 -67.82
C PHE A 10 6.62 -3.07 -68.12
N ARG A 11 7.12 -3.65 -69.22
CA ARG A 11 8.52 -3.51 -69.64
C ARG A 11 8.86 -2.09 -70.08
N GLU A 12 7.98 -1.45 -70.84
CA GLU A 12 8.16 -0.08 -71.30
C GLU A 12 8.14 0.90 -70.13
N MET A 13 7.20 0.71 -69.20
CA MET A 13 7.14 1.47 -67.94
C MET A 13 8.41 1.27 -67.10
N PHE A 14 8.89 0.03 -66.97
CA PHE A 14 10.08 -0.28 -66.19
C PHE A 14 11.36 0.29 -66.83
N GLU A 15 11.51 0.23 -68.15
CA GLU A 15 12.63 0.83 -68.87
C GLU A 15 12.63 2.36 -68.78
N PHE A 16 11.46 3.00 -68.86
CA PHE A 16 11.31 4.44 -68.63
C PHE A 16 11.69 4.82 -67.20
N PHE A 17 11.14 4.12 -66.20
CA PHE A 17 11.49 4.32 -64.79
C PHE A 17 12.99 4.15 -64.55
N CYS A 18 13.59 3.08 -65.07
CA CYS A 18 15.01 2.79 -64.88
C CYS A 18 15.93 3.84 -65.53
N LYS A 19 15.51 4.52 -66.60
CA LYS A 19 16.27 5.60 -67.26
C LYS A 19 16.10 6.96 -66.58
N ASN A 20 14.93 7.22 -66.01
CA ASN A 20 14.59 8.52 -65.43
C ASN A 20 14.74 8.58 -63.90
N THR A 21 14.99 7.45 -63.25
CA THR A 21 15.27 7.38 -61.81
C THR A 21 16.73 7.71 -61.50
N THR A 22 16.97 8.28 -60.32
CA THR A 22 18.31 8.54 -59.78
C THR A 22 18.97 7.29 -59.20
N ILE A 23 18.28 6.14 -59.18
CA ILE A 23 18.85 4.86 -58.73
C ILE A 23 19.90 4.38 -59.74
N HIS A 24 21.17 4.60 -59.44
CA HIS A 24 22.28 4.27 -60.36
C HIS A 24 22.33 2.78 -60.78
N GLY A 25 21.85 1.87 -59.93
CA GLY A 25 21.82 0.44 -60.23
C GLY A 25 20.85 0.05 -61.35
N THR A 26 19.71 0.76 -61.50
CA THR A 26 18.69 0.43 -62.51
C THR A 26 19.06 0.94 -63.91
N ILE A 27 19.73 2.10 -64.00
CA ILE A 27 20.28 2.60 -65.27
C ILE A 27 21.33 1.63 -65.84
N ARG A 28 22.25 1.16 -64.97
CA ARG A 28 23.31 0.21 -65.36
C ARG A 28 22.76 -1.16 -65.75
N LEU A 29 21.65 -1.60 -65.15
CA LEU A 29 20.93 -2.81 -65.52
C LEU A 29 20.38 -2.75 -66.96
N VAL A 30 19.77 -1.60 -67.35
CA VAL A 30 19.21 -1.38 -68.69
C VAL A 30 20.31 -1.21 -69.75
N CYS A 31 21.36 -0.44 -69.45
CA CYS A 31 22.48 -0.20 -70.37
C CYS A 31 23.38 -1.44 -70.57
N SER A 32 23.36 -2.41 -69.66
CA SER A 32 24.19 -3.63 -69.73
C SER A 32 23.53 -4.81 -70.44
N SER A 33 22.28 -4.68 -70.91
CA SER A 33 21.43 -5.76 -71.44
C SER A 33 22.08 -6.63 -72.54
N SER A 34 23.05 -6.10 -73.29
CA SER A 34 23.82 -6.82 -74.33
C SER A 34 24.85 -7.83 -73.77
N ASN A 35 25.38 -7.65 -72.56
CA ASN A 35 26.37 -8.54 -71.95
C ASN A 35 25.82 -9.22 -70.70
N ARG A 36 25.51 -10.53 -70.82
CA ARG A 36 24.85 -11.31 -69.76
C ARG A 36 25.61 -11.34 -68.43
N MET A 37 26.94 -11.30 -68.46
CA MET A 37 27.77 -11.33 -67.24
C MET A 37 27.71 -10.00 -66.47
N LYS A 38 27.80 -8.88 -67.19
CA LYS A 38 27.67 -7.54 -66.60
C LYS A 38 26.26 -7.30 -66.06
N THR A 39 25.24 -7.78 -66.78
CA THR A 39 23.85 -7.71 -66.31
C THR A 39 23.66 -8.50 -65.03
N ALA A 40 24.17 -9.74 -64.94
CA ALA A 40 24.09 -10.55 -63.73
C ALA A 40 24.78 -9.89 -62.51
N PHE A 41 25.95 -9.29 -62.72
CA PHE A 41 26.67 -8.55 -61.68
C PHE A 41 25.88 -7.36 -61.13
N TRP A 42 25.33 -6.50 -62.02
CA TRP A 42 24.54 -5.35 -61.62
C TRP A 42 23.20 -5.75 -60.99
N THR A 43 22.57 -6.84 -61.45
CA THR A 43 21.37 -7.40 -60.80
C THR A 43 21.67 -7.86 -59.38
N LEU A 44 22.78 -8.56 -59.15
CA LEU A 44 23.14 -9.05 -57.81
C LEU A 44 23.46 -7.90 -56.85
N LEU A 45 24.20 -6.88 -57.31
CA LEU A 45 24.44 -5.67 -56.51
C LEU A 45 23.16 -4.91 -56.19
N LEU A 46 22.25 -4.77 -57.18
CA LEU A 46 20.96 -4.13 -56.98
C LEU A 46 20.13 -4.90 -55.95
N LEU A 47 20.02 -6.22 -56.07
CA LEU A 47 19.34 -7.09 -55.10
C LEU A 47 19.97 -7.02 -53.71
N ALA A 48 21.30 -7.02 -53.61
CA ALA A 48 22.00 -6.86 -52.33
C ALA A 48 21.71 -5.50 -51.69
N SER A 49 21.71 -4.42 -52.47
CA SER A 49 21.40 -3.06 -51.98
C SER A 49 19.94 -2.93 -51.52
N PHE A 50 18.97 -3.51 -52.26
CA PHE A 50 17.59 -3.60 -51.82
C PHE A 50 17.45 -4.47 -50.57
N GLY A 51 18.17 -5.59 -50.50
CA GLY A 51 18.21 -6.46 -49.32
C GLY A 51 18.70 -5.71 -48.08
N MET A 52 19.80 -4.95 -48.19
CA MET A 52 20.29 -4.10 -47.11
C MET A 52 19.29 -2.99 -46.74
N LEU A 53 18.63 -2.38 -47.71
CA LEU A 53 17.63 -1.34 -47.47
C LEU A 53 16.43 -1.89 -46.70
N TYR A 54 15.86 -3.03 -47.12
CA TYR A 54 14.75 -3.67 -46.40
C TYR A 54 15.17 -4.17 -45.02
N TRP A 55 16.41 -4.63 -44.87
CA TRP A 55 16.98 -4.97 -43.57
C TRP A 55 17.04 -3.73 -42.64
N GLN A 56 17.59 -2.61 -43.13
CA GLN A 56 17.63 -1.35 -42.38
C GLN A 56 16.24 -0.81 -42.05
N PHE A 57 15.30 -0.89 -43.00
CA PHE A 57 13.91 -0.53 -42.77
C PHE A 57 13.29 -1.40 -41.67
N GLY A 58 13.54 -2.72 -41.68
CA GLY A 58 13.12 -3.63 -40.63
C GLY A 58 13.69 -3.27 -39.26
N LEU A 59 14.96 -2.85 -39.19
CA LEU A 59 15.58 -2.39 -37.96
C LEU A 59 14.95 -1.09 -37.44
N MET A 60 14.76 -0.09 -38.31
CA MET A 60 14.09 1.17 -37.93
C MET A 60 12.64 0.95 -37.51
N PHE A 61 11.90 0.10 -38.23
CA PHE A 61 10.54 -0.25 -37.90
C PHE A 61 10.47 -0.93 -36.53
N ARG A 62 11.38 -1.87 -36.25
CA ARG A 62 11.49 -2.50 -34.93
C ARG A 62 11.82 -1.49 -33.84
N GLN A 63 12.73 -0.54 -34.10
CA GLN A 63 13.10 0.49 -33.13
C GLN A 63 11.94 1.44 -32.82
N PHE A 64 11.16 1.83 -33.84
CA PHE A 64 9.98 2.67 -33.67
C PHE A 64 8.93 2.01 -32.78
N TRP A 65 8.61 0.73 -33.02
CA TRP A 65 7.63 -0.02 -32.23
C TRP A 65 8.16 -0.58 -30.91
N ALA A 66 9.46 -0.43 -30.62
CA ALA A 66 10.04 -0.80 -29.33
C ALA A 66 9.80 0.25 -28.24
N TYR A 67 9.35 1.47 -28.59
CA TYR A 67 9.11 2.58 -27.67
C TYR A 67 10.25 2.82 -26.66
N PRO A 68 11.51 3.01 -27.11
CA PRO A 68 12.64 3.19 -26.21
C PRO A 68 12.50 4.49 -25.39
N VAL A 69 12.92 4.45 -24.13
CA VAL A 69 12.90 5.59 -23.20
C VAL A 69 14.32 5.99 -22.79
N VAL A 70 14.55 7.28 -22.57
CA VAL A 70 15.83 7.84 -22.10
C VAL A 70 15.62 8.47 -20.73
N LEU A 71 16.50 8.16 -19.78
CA LEU A 71 16.48 8.77 -18.44
C LEU A 71 17.26 10.09 -18.46
N THR A 72 16.62 11.16 -18.01
CA THR A 72 17.26 12.45 -17.75
C THR A 72 17.24 12.72 -16.25
N MET A 73 18.36 13.18 -15.69
CA MET A 73 18.50 13.51 -14.27
C MET A 73 18.83 15.00 -14.17
N SER A 74 18.03 15.74 -13.40
CA SER A 74 18.26 17.15 -13.08
C SER A 74 18.10 17.38 -11.59
N MET A 75 18.87 18.31 -11.05
CA MET A 75 18.76 18.74 -9.65
C MET A 75 18.26 20.17 -9.63
N HIS A 76 17.12 20.39 -8.96
CA HIS A 76 16.51 21.71 -8.82
C HIS A 76 16.65 22.17 -7.37
N SER A 77 17.27 23.33 -7.14
CA SER A 77 17.41 23.96 -5.81
C SER A 77 16.44 25.12 -5.66
N GLU A 78 15.17 24.87 -5.95
CA GLU A 78 14.09 25.84 -5.83
C GLU A 78 13.38 25.67 -4.48
N PRO A 79 12.74 26.72 -3.94
CA PRO A 79 11.86 26.57 -2.79
C PRO A 79 10.78 25.50 -3.07
N LYS A 80 10.61 24.57 -2.14
CA LYS A 80 9.61 23.51 -2.23
C LYS A 80 8.68 23.55 -1.03
N MET A 81 7.44 23.11 -1.23
CA MET A 81 6.52 22.88 -0.12
C MET A 81 7.11 21.80 0.78
N PHE A 82 7.23 22.08 2.09
CA PHE A 82 7.64 21.09 3.07
C PHE A 82 6.68 19.89 3.03
N PRO A 83 7.15 18.64 3.09
CA PRO A 83 6.28 17.47 2.95
C PRO A 83 5.27 17.38 4.10
N ALA A 84 4.25 16.55 3.90
CA ALA A 84 3.36 16.18 5.00
C ALA A 84 4.11 15.25 5.96
N VAL A 85 3.92 15.47 7.27
CA VAL A 85 4.55 14.66 8.33
C VAL A 85 3.47 14.11 9.23
N THR A 86 3.25 12.80 9.15
CA THR A 86 2.37 12.09 10.09
C THR A 86 3.17 11.60 11.28
N VAL A 87 2.68 11.91 12.47
CA VAL A 87 3.21 11.44 13.74
C VAL A 87 2.10 10.69 14.46
N CYS A 88 2.38 9.48 14.91
CA CYS A 88 1.45 8.67 15.68
C CYS A 88 2.08 8.21 16.97
N ASN A 89 1.27 8.21 18.03
CA ASN A 89 1.58 7.41 19.20
C ASN A 89 1.73 5.92 18.79
N LEU A 90 2.28 5.10 19.66
CA LEU A 90 2.28 3.64 19.48
C LEU A 90 1.18 2.97 20.30
N HIS A 91 0.26 3.74 20.91
CA HIS A 91 -0.74 3.23 21.83
C HIS A 91 -2.16 3.36 21.27
N PRO A 92 -2.77 2.26 20.80
CA PRO A 92 -4.17 2.28 20.40
C PRO A 92 -5.08 2.51 21.60
N TYR A 93 -6.11 3.35 21.42
CA TYR A 93 -7.06 3.67 22.46
C TYR A 93 -7.95 2.46 22.81
N ARG A 94 -8.22 2.26 24.11
CA ARG A 94 -9.25 1.32 24.57
C ARG A 94 -10.60 2.02 24.55
N PHE A 95 -11.33 1.86 23.45
CA PHE A 95 -12.70 2.36 23.35
C PHE A 95 -13.58 1.78 24.47
N GLU A 96 -14.17 2.66 25.28
CA GLU A 96 -15.05 2.26 26.39
C GLU A 96 -16.18 1.33 25.91
N LEU A 97 -16.72 1.58 24.71
CA LEU A 97 -17.79 0.80 24.10
C LEU A 97 -17.45 -0.70 23.93
N VAL A 98 -16.17 -1.04 23.82
CA VAL A 98 -15.69 -2.43 23.65
C VAL A 98 -14.70 -2.84 24.73
N SER A 99 -14.60 -2.07 25.82
CA SER A 99 -13.62 -2.32 26.89
C SER A 99 -13.84 -3.68 27.55
N GLU A 100 -15.09 -4.10 27.74
CA GLU A 100 -15.41 -5.42 28.32
C GLU A 100 -14.91 -6.56 27.41
N HIS A 101 -15.07 -6.45 26.09
CA HIS A 101 -14.55 -7.44 25.15
C HIS A 101 -13.02 -7.46 25.13
N LEU A 102 -12.37 -6.30 25.29
CA LEU A 102 -10.90 -6.23 25.37
C LEU A 102 -10.38 -6.88 26.65
N GLU A 103 -11.03 -6.68 27.79
CA GLU A 103 -10.67 -7.32 29.06
C GLU A 103 -10.84 -8.85 28.99
N GLN A 104 -11.92 -9.34 28.39
CA GLN A 104 -12.11 -10.76 28.12
C GLN A 104 -11.02 -11.33 27.20
N LEU A 105 -10.60 -10.57 26.18
CA LEU A 105 -9.51 -10.98 25.28
C LEU A 105 -8.17 -11.06 26.02
N ASP A 106 -7.88 -10.12 26.92
CA ASP A 106 -6.67 -10.15 27.75
C ASP A 106 -6.65 -11.37 28.66
N GLN A 107 -7.80 -11.74 29.24
CA GLN A 107 -7.93 -12.96 30.02
C GLN A 107 -7.67 -14.22 29.17
N MET A 108 -8.28 -14.31 27.97
CA MET A 108 -8.03 -15.42 27.05
C MET A 108 -6.55 -15.50 26.64
N ALA A 109 -5.88 -14.36 26.49
CA ALA A 109 -4.45 -14.31 26.21
C ALA A 109 -3.62 -14.83 27.39
N ALA A 110 -3.93 -14.39 28.62
CA ALA A 110 -3.26 -14.84 29.84
C ALA A 110 -3.38 -16.37 30.03
N GLU A 111 -4.59 -16.91 29.82
CA GLU A 111 -4.87 -18.35 29.87
C GLU A 111 -4.08 -19.10 28.79
N SER A 112 -4.04 -18.58 27.57
CA SER A 112 -3.28 -19.16 26.47
C SER A 112 -1.77 -19.17 26.74
N ILE A 113 -1.20 -18.09 27.30
CA ILE A 113 0.21 -18.03 27.69
C ILE A 113 0.50 -19.05 28.78
N THR A 114 -0.37 -19.14 29.78
CA THR A 114 -0.22 -20.09 30.90
C THR A 114 -0.27 -21.53 30.38
N PHE A 115 -1.24 -21.86 29.53
CA PHE A 115 -1.37 -23.18 28.91
C PHE A 115 -0.16 -23.55 28.03
N LEU A 116 0.34 -22.61 27.23
CA LEU A 116 1.42 -22.87 26.29
C LEU A 116 2.79 -22.86 26.94
N TYR A 117 3.08 -21.95 27.88
CA TYR A 117 4.43 -21.72 28.38
C TYR A 117 4.57 -21.96 29.88
N GLY A 118 3.49 -22.23 30.61
CA GLY A 118 3.52 -22.40 32.08
C GLY A 118 3.81 -21.10 32.84
N ILE A 119 3.71 -19.94 32.19
CA ILE A 119 4.00 -18.63 32.78
C ILE A 119 2.68 -18.01 33.26
N ASN A 120 2.62 -17.62 34.53
CA ASN A 120 1.47 -16.87 35.06
C ASN A 120 1.51 -15.42 34.57
N ALA A 121 0.91 -15.17 33.40
CA ALA A 121 0.91 -13.87 32.73
C ALA A 121 -0.13 -12.87 33.27
N SER A 122 -1.05 -13.32 34.13
CA SER A 122 -2.13 -12.48 34.67
C SER A 122 -1.59 -11.23 35.38
N ALA A 123 -0.53 -11.36 36.18
CA ALA A 123 0.07 -10.25 36.89
C ALA A 123 0.69 -9.17 35.97
N TRP A 124 1.13 -9.54 34.76
CA TRP A 124 1.72 -8.62 33.78
C TRP A 124 0.65 -7.95 32.91
N LEU A 125 -0.33 -8.71 32.40
CA LEU A 125 -1.40 -8.19 31.54
C LEU A 125 -2.37 -7.27 32.29
N PHE A 126 -2.70 -7.57 33.56
CA PHE A 126 -3.69 -6.83 34.34
C PHE A 126 -3.09 -5.72 35.22
N ARG A 127 -1.83 -5.32 35.01
CA ARG A 127 -1.14 -4.34 35.88
C ARG A 127 -1.67 -2.90 35.73
N SER A 128 -2.47 -2.60 34.71
CA SER A 128 -2.81 -1.23 34.29
C SER A 128 -4.19 -0.70 34.77
N ASP A 129 -5.14 -1.57 35.14
CA ASP A 129 -6.57 -1.18 35.27
C ASP A 129 -7.06 -0.71 36.65
N ARG A 130 -6.17 -0.50 37.64
CA ARG A 130 -6.61 -0.05 38.98
C ARG A 130 -6.94 1.44 39.12
N LYS A 131 -6.92 2.23 38.03
CA LYS A 131 -7.28 3.66 38.04
C LYS A 131 -8.00 4.05 36.75
N ILE A 132 -9.22 3.57 36.55
CA ILE A 132 -10.21 4.33 35.76
C ILE A 132 -11.17 4.94 36.76
N GLN A 133 -11.14 6.26 36.80
CA GLN A 133 -11.74 7.14 37.78
C GLN A 133 -13.26 7.16 37.59
N GLU A 134 -13.96 7.08 38.71
CA GLU A 134 -15.39 6.83 38.86
C GLU A 134 -16.28 8.04 38.51
N SER A 135 -15.97 8.81 37.46
CA SER A 135 -16.64 10.11 37.21
C SER A 135 -17.47 10.25 35.93
N ASP A 136 -17.42 9.37 34.92
CA ASP A 136 -18.17 9.58 33.65
C ASP A 136 -19.30 8.58 33.36
N ARG A 137 -19.85 7.94 34.39
CA ARG A 137 -20.94 6.94 34.26
C ARG A 137 -22.31 7.49 33.80
N LYS A 138 -22.48 8.79 33.52
CA LYS A 138 -23.83 9.38 33.30
C LYS A 138 -24.15 9.83 31.87
N ILE A 139 -23.21 9.83 30.92
CA ILE A 139 -23.49 10.36 29.56
C ILE A 139 -23.68 9.27 28.49
N HIS A 140 -23.33 8.00 28.76
CA HIS A 140 -23.18 6.99 27.69
C HIS A 140 -24.25 5.87 27.60
N ALA A 141 -25.34 5.96 28.36
CA ALA A 141 -26.36 4.90 28.41
C ALA A 141 -27.12 4.64 27.08
N GLN A 142 -27.21 5.63 26.19
CA GLN A 142 -27.98 5.51 24.94
C GLN A 142 -27.19 4.82 23.80
N THR A 143 -25.86 4.94 23.77
CA THR A 143 -25.00 4.27 22.76
C THR A 143 -24.70 2.82 23.14
N LEU A 144 -24.52 2.56 24.45
CA LEU A 144 -24.30 1.22 25.01
C LEU A 144 -25.49 0.27 24.75
N ALA A 145 -26.72 0.80 24.76
CA ALA A 145 -27.92 0.02 24.46
C ALA A 145 -27.95 -0.54 23.02
N LYS A 146 -27.27 0.12 22.06
CA LYS A 146 -27.16 -0.33 20.66
C LYS A 146 -26.07 -1.38 20.45
N LEU A 147 -25.01 -1.39 21.26
CA LEU A 147 -23.98 -2.44 21.22
C LEU A 147 -24.38 -3.70 21.99
N ASN A 148 -25.10 -3.54 23.11
CA ASN A 148 -25.68 -4.68 23.84
C ASN A 148 -26.71 -5.46 23.01
N SER A 149 -27.26 -4.88 21.93
CA SER A 149 -28.11 -5.61 20.99
C SER A 149 -27.34 -6.40 19.92
N SER A 150 -26.01 -6.30 19.85
CA SER A 150 -25.20 -6.98 18.82
C SER A 150 -24.98 -8.47 19.10
N GLY A 151 -25.12 -8.92 20.36
CA GLY A 151 -24.92 -10.32 20.75
C GLY A 151 -23.50 -10.86 20.49
N PHE A 152 -22.54 -9.98 20.19
CA PHE A 152 -21.16 -10.35 19.85
C PHE A 152 -20.43 -10.98 21.05
N LYS A 153 -19.76 -12.12 20.82
CA LYS A 153 -19.04 -12.90 21.85
C LYS A 153 -17.74 -13.49 21.33
N LEU A 154 -16.64 -13.32 22.06
CA LEU A 154 -15.33 -13.88 21.72
C LEU A 154 -15.39 -15.37 21.37
N SER A 155 -14.80 -15.71 20.23
CA SER A 155 -14.78 -17.09 19.75
C SER A 155 -13.64 -17.87 20.42
N HIS A 156 -13.98 -18.75 21.35
CA HIS A 156 -13.03 -19.69 21.94
C HIS A 156 -12.56 -20.79 20.96
N ASN A 157 -13.23 -20.94 19.82
CA ASN A 157 -12.85 -21.89 18.76
C ASN A 157 -11.56 -21.47 18.04
N PHE A 158 -11.20 -20.18 18.10
CA PHE A 158 -9.95 -19.66 17.58
C PHE A 158 -8.93 -19.52 18.72
N SER A 159 -8.27 -20.63 19.06
CA SER A 159 -7.29 -20.72 20.15
C SER A 159 -5.88 -21.01 19.64
N LEU A 160 -4.88 -20.64 20.44
CA LEU A 160 -3.48 -21.00 20.19
C LEU A 160 -3.23 -22.45 20.61
N LEU A 161 -2.47 -23.17 19.78
CA LEU A 161 -2.21 -24.59 19.93
C LEU A 161 -0.73 -24.88 19.64
N ARG A 162 -0.18 -25.91 20.30
CA ARG A 162 1.11 -26.49 19.91
C ARG A 162 0.90 -27.41 18.72
N VAL A 163 1.58 -27.11 17.62
CA VAL A 163 1.59 -27.92 16.40
C VAL A 163 2.94 -28.64 16.32
N SER A 164 2.90 -29.97 16.36
CA SER A 164 4.08 -30.81 16.17
C SER A 164 4.13 -31.32 14.74
N ASP A 165 5.26 -31.13 14.08
CA ASP A 165 5.50 -31.59 12.71
C ASP A 165 6.83 -32.36 12.64
N LEU A 166 6.90 -33.37 11.78
CA LEU A 166 8.09 -34.20 11.56
C LEU A 166 8.77 -33.74 10.26
N ARG A 167 9.82 -32.92 10.38
CA ARG A 167 10.62 -32.47 9.23
C ARG A 167 12.00 -33.09 9.29
N ALA A 168 12.41 -33.75 8.20
CA ALA A 168 13.73 -34.38 8.08
C ALA A 168 14.10 -35.32 9.26
N GLY A 169 13.13 -36.08 9.76
CA GLY A 169 13.33 -37.00 10.90
C GLY A 169 13.44 -36.35 12.28
N ARG A 170 13.30 -35.01 12.40
CA ARG A 170 13.27 -34.29 13.68
C ARG A 170 11.87 -33.76 13.99
N LYS A 171 11.47 -33.91 15.25
CA LYS A 171 10.20 -33.37 15.76
C LYS A 171 10.36 -31.86 16.01
N HIS A 172 9.71 -31.05 15.20
CA HIS A 172 9.64 -29.61 15.38
C HIS A 172 8.31 -29.25 16.07
N SER A 173 8.40 -28.58 17.21
CA SER A 173 7.23 -27.99 17.87
C SER A 173 7.15 -26.52 17.51
N SER A 174 5.98 -26.10 17.03
CA SER A 174 5.67 -24.71 16.71
C SER A 174 4.36 -24.33 17.39
N VAL A 175 4.12 -23.03 17.55
CA VAL A 175 2.85 -22.52 18.05
C VAL A 175 2.09 -21.87 16.90
N GLY A 176 0.78 -22.05 16.89
CA GLY A 176 -0.07 -21.53 15.83
C GLY A 176 -1.54 -21.71 16.16
N PHE A 177 -2.38 -21.54 15.15
CA PHE A 177 -3.82 -21.73 15.27
C PHE A 177 -4.38 -22.45 14.04
N ARG A 178 -5.52 -23.13 14.23
CA ARG A 178 -6.23 -23.85 13.19
C ARG A 178 -7.31 -22.96 12.58
N LEU A 179 -7.39 -22.94 11.26
CA LEU A 179 -8.42 -22.24 10.50
C LEU A 179 -9.16 -23.23 9.63
N CYS A 180 -10.49 -23.12 9.60
CA CYS A 180 -11.36 -24.00 8.84
C CYS A 180 -12.37 -23.19 8.02
N ASN A 181 -12.78 -23.75 6.87
CA ASN A 181 -13.91 -23.23 6.11
C ASN A 181 -15.24 -23.43 6.86
N SER A 182 -16.34 -22.90 6.33
CA SER A 182 -17.67 -22.95 6.96
C SER A 182 -18.20 -24.37 7.18
N THR A 183 -17.80 -25.34 6.34
CA THR A 183 -18.19 -26.75 6.48
C THR A 183 -17.30 -27.54 7.45
N GLY A 184 -16.18 -26.97 7.90
CA GLY A 184 -15.18 -27.66 8.71
C GLY A 184 -14.31 -28.69 7.96
N GLY A 185 -14.58 -28.94 6.67
CA GLY A 185 -13.90 -29.96 5.88
C GLY A 185 -12.53 -29.55 5.34
N ASN A 186 -12.31 -28.25 5.07
CA ASN A 186 -11.02 -27.72 4.64
C ASN A 186 -10.42 -26.88 5.77
N CYS A 187 -9.34 -27.39 6.36
CA CYS A 187 -8.63 -26.70 7.43
C CYS A 187 -7.13 -26.67 7.17
N PHE A 188 -6.47 -25.62 7.66
CA PHE A 188 -5.02 -25.55 7.71
C PHE A 188 -4.55 -24.92 9.02
N TYR A 189 -3.31 -25.23 9.39
CA TYR A 189 -2.64 -24.60 10.53
C TYR A 189 -1.78 -23.44 10.04
N LYS A 190 -1.92 -22.29 10.67
CA LYS A 190 -0.97 -21.18 10.52
C LYS A 190 -0.03 -21.25 11.71
N THR A 191 1.21 -21.68 11.45
CA THR A 191 2.25 -21.82 12.47
C THR A 191 3.29 -20.72 12.36
N PHE A 192 3.96 -20.45 13.47
CA PHE A 192 4.99 -19.43 13.58
C PHE A 192 6.27 -20.03 14.16
N SER A 193 7.41 -19.44 13.81
CA SER A 193 8.72 -19.79 14.36
C SER A 193 8.88 -19.32 15.81
N SER A 194 8.24 -18.21 16.18
CA SER A 194 8.27 -17.63 17.52
C SER A 194 6.91 -17.71 18.18
N GLY A 195 6.93 -18.03 19.48
CA GLY A 195 5.76 -17.94 20.34
C GLY A 195 5.17 -16.54 20.46
N MET A 196 6.04 -15.52 20.43
CA MET A 196 5.63 -14.12 20.44
C MET A 196 4.88 -13.74 19.16
N ASP A 197 5.40 -14.12 17.99
CA ASP A 197 4.70 -13.84 16.72
C ASP A 197 3.32 -14.52 16.69
N ALA A 198 3.22 -15.74 17.21
CA ALA A 198 1.96 -16.47 17.28
C ALA A 198 0.92 -15.74 18.14
N ILE A 199 1.30 -15.30 19.34
CA ILE A 199 0.36 -14.61 20.23
C ILE A 199 -0.02 -13.22 19.74
N LEU A 200 0.93 -12.46 19.19
CA LEU A 200 0.64 -11.13 18.64
C LEU A 200 -0.32 -11.21 17.46
N GLU A 201 -0.11 -12.15 16.54
CA GLU A 201 -1.02 -12.34 15.40
C GLU A 201 -2.39 -12.87 15.82
N TRP A 202 -2.44 -13.76 16.81
CA TRP A 202 -3.70 -14.25 17.37
C TRP A 202 -4.49 -13.15 18.09
N TYR A 203 -3.81 -12.32 18.90
CA TYR A 203 -4.42 -11.19 19.60
C TYR A 203 -4.93 -10.15 18.61
N ARG A 204 -4.12 -9.80 17.59
CA ARG A 204 -4.53 -8.90 16.49
C ARG A 204 -5.77 -9.39 15.76
N PHE A 205 -5.90 -10.71 15.54
CA PHE A 205 -7.08 -11.27 14.88
C PHE A 205 -8.34 -11.05 15.72
N HIS A 206 -8.31 -11.37 17.03
CA HIS A 206 -9.45 -11.12 17.92
C HIS A 206 -9.76 -9.63 18.04
N TYR A 207 -8.73 -8.80 18.23
CA TYR A 207 -8.86 -7.35 18.29
C TYR A 207 -9.60 -6.77 17.06
N MET A 208 -9.32 -7.25 15.85
CA MET A 208 -10.06 -6.83 14.65
C MET A 208 -11.55 -7.20 14.67
N ASN A 209 -11.91 -8.34 15.27
CA ASN A 209 -13.32 -8.73 15.41
C ASN A 209 -14.03 -7.83 16.44
N ILE A 210 -13.33 -7.42 17.50
CA ILE A 210 -13.86 -6.49 18.49
C ILE A 210 -14.06 -5.12 17.85
N MET A 211 -13.03 -4.62 17.15
CA MET A 211 -13.07 -3.32 16.49
C MET A 211 -14.08 -3.23 15.35
N SER A 212 -14.50 -4.35 14.75
CA SER A 212 -15.57 -4.35 13.75
C SER A 212 -16.97 -4.07 14.32
N GLN A 213 -17.15 -4.12 15.64
CA GLN A 213 -18.39 -3.75 16.32
C GLN A 213 -18.57 -2.23 16.47
N LEU A 214 -17.48 -1.48 16.33
CA LEU A 214 -17.50 -0.03 16.41
C LEU A 214 -18.14 0.57 15.15
N PRO A 215 -19.08 1.52 15.27
CA PRO A 215 -19.67 2.15 14.10
C PRO A 215 -18.61 2.92 13.30
N ALA A 216 -18.74 2.95 11.97
CA ALA A 216 -17.82 3.69 11.10
C ALA A 216 -17.79 5.20 11.39
N ILE A 217 -18.86 5.72 12.00
CA ILE A 217 -18.99 7.10 12.47
C ILE A 217 -19.01 7.06 14.01
N ILE A 218 -17.89 6.65 14.61
CA ILE A 218 -17.63 7.13 15.97
C ILE A 218 -17.25 8.58 15.83
N ASN A 219 -17.92 9.45 16.58
CA ASN A 219 -17.42 10.80 16.77
C ASN A 219 -16.17 10.68 17.64
N ILE A 220 -15.02 10.42 17.00
CA ILE A 220 -13.73 10.21 17.68
C ILE A 220 -13.35 11.48 18.48
N SER A 221 -13.98 12.62 18.19
CA SER A 221 -13.83 13.87 18.96
C SER A 221 -14.10 13.76 20.46
N GLN A 222 -14.88 12.77 20.94
CA GLN A 222 -15.04 12.54 22.38
C GLN A 222 -13.89 11.76 23.02
N HIS A 223 -13.09 11.07 22.22
CA HIS A 223 -11.91 10.30 22.62
C HIS A 223 -10.64 10.84 21.95
N GLU A 224 -10.70 12.08 21.46
CA GLU A 224 -9.57 12.79 20.89
C GLU A 224 -8.61 13.07 22.03
N GLU A 225 -7.48 12.36 22.05
CA GLU A 225 -6.35 12.78 22.86
C GLU A 225 -6.00 14.22 22.44
N PRO A 226 -5.86 15.16 23.38
CA PRO A 226 -5.30 16.47 23.11
C PRO A 226 -3.99 16.28 22.34
N ILE A 227 -3.74 17.12 21.32
CA ILE A 227 -2.50 17.01 20.54
C ILE A 227 -1.28 17.09 21.45
N GLU A 228 -1.36 17.83 22.56
CA GLU A 228 -0.31 17.99 23.56
C GLU A 228 0.12 16.67 24.23
N ASP A 229 -0.73 15.63 24.19
CA ASP A 229 -0.39 14.31 24.69
C ASP A 229 0.52 13.52 23.75
N VAL A 230 0.63 13.93 22.48
CA VAL A 230 1.57 13.34 21.50
C VAL A 230 2.64 14.34 21.06
N VAL A 231 2.24 15.55 20.70
CA VAL A 231 3.10 16.66 20.26
C VAL A 231 3.06 17.77 21.31
N TYR A 232 4.06 17.76 22.20
CA TYR A 232 4.20 18.74 23.27
C TYR A 232 4.59 20.14 22.76
N SER A 233 5.41 20.22 21.72
CA SER A 233 5.80 21.48 21.08
C SER A 233 5.99 21.27 19.59
N CYS A 234 5.49 22.20 18.79
CA CYS A 234 5.66 22.22 17.33
C CYS A 234 6.13 23.60 16.89
N GLN A 235 7.23 23.64 16.15
CA GLN A 235 7.75 24.85 15.51
C GLN A 235 8.18 24.54 14.09
N TYR A 236 7.87 25.45 13.16
CA TYR A 236 8.39 25.41 11.80
C TYR A 236 9.05 26.74 11.49
N ASN A 237 10.28 26.70 10.98
CA ASN A 237 11.06 27.91 10.66
C ASN A 237 11.19 28.89 11.85
N GLY A 238 11.29 28.34 13.07
CA GLY A 238 11.39 29.11 14.32
C GLY A 238 10.05 29.65 14.86
N GLU A 239 8.96 29.51 14.13
CA GLU A 239 7.63 30.00 14.50
C GLU A 239 6.72 28.86 15.01
N PRO A 240 5.85 29.09 16.00
CA PRO A 240 4.96 28.05 16.51
C PRO A 240 3.92 27.62 15.47
N CYS A 241 3.66 26.31 15.39
CA CYS A 241 2.59 25.76 14.54
C CYS A 241 1.21 26.16 15.06
N ARG A 242 0.23 26.35 14.17
CA ARG A 242 -1.16 26.68 14.52
C ARG A 242 -1.99 25.41 14.70
N PRO A 243 -3.09 25.45 15.49
CA PRO A 243 -4.02 24.32 15.62
C PRO A 243 -4.63 23.84 14.29
N SER A 244 -4.73 24.72 13.30
CA SER A 244 -5.23 24.37 11.96
C SER A 244 -4.20 23.69 11.06
N ASP A 245 -2.95 23.56 11.49
CA ASP A 245 -1.86 23.01 10.69
C ASP A 245 -1.80 21.46 10.71
N TYR A 246 -2.63 20.81 11.53
CA TYR A 246 -2.69 19.35 11.64
C TYR A 246 -4.10 18.78 11.44
N ASP A 247 -4.15 17.61 10.80
CA ASP A 247 -5.35 16.76 10.73
C ASP A 247 -5.18 15.58 11.69
N HIS A 248 -6.16 15.37 12.59
CA HIS A 248 -6.19 14.22 13.50
C HIS A 248 -6.94 13.02 12.88
N PHE A 249 -6.42 11.81 13.10
CA PHE A 249 -7.14 10.57 12.84
C PHE A 249 -6.66 9.45 13.77
N HIS A 250 -7.53 8.48 14.05
CA HIS A 250 -7.16 7.30 14.84
C HIS A 250 -6.75 6.13 13.93
N HIS A 251 -5.55 5.60 14.14
CA HIS A 251 -5.04 4.42 13.46
C HIS A 251 -5.31 3.14 14.28
N PRO A 252 -5.92 2.08 13.71
CA PRO A 252 -6.32 0.88 14.48
C PRO A 252 -5.20 0.16 15.24
N VAL A 253 -3.95 0.32 14.80
CA VAL A 253 -2.76 -0.34 15.38
C VAL A 253 -1.92 0.62 16.22
N PHE A 254 -1.89 1.91 15.87
CA PHE A 254 -0.94 2.87 16.43
C PHE A 254 -1.64 3.87 17.37
N GLY A 255 -2.96 4.02 17.29
CA GLY A 255 -3.71 4.99 18.10
C GLY A 255 -3.78 6.35 17.44
N SER A 256 -3.71 7.40 18.25
CA SER A 256 -3.85 8.79 17.81
C SER A 256 -2.72 9.21 16.89
N CYS A 257 -3.08 9.74 15.73
CA CYS A 257 -2.17 10.22 14.69
C CYS A 257 -2.51 11.65 14.28
N TYR A 258 -1.48 12.43 14.00
CA TYR A 258 -1.58 13.82 13.53
C TYR A 258 -0.74 13.99 12.28
N THR A 259 -1.34 14.51 11.22
CA THR A 259 -0.64 14.84 9.96
C THR A 259 -0.47 16.34 9.84
N LEU A 260 0.76 16.80 9.96
CA LEU A 260 1.16 18.19 9.75
C LEU A 260 1.27 18.50 8.25
N ASN A 261 0.78 19.68 7.86
CA ASN A 261 0.80 20.15 6.47
C ASN A 261 0.21 19.13 5.46
N SER A 262 -0.88 18.46 5.83
CA SER A 262 -1.52 17.42 5.01
C SER A 262 -1.87 17.88 3.58
N LYS A 263 -2.40 19.10 3.43
CA LYS A 263 -2.87 19.63 2.13
C LYS A 263 -1.78 20.25 1.27
N GLY A 264 -0.67 20.73 1.85
CA GLY A 264 0.42 21.35 1.10
C GLY A 264 0.09 22.65 0.39
N THR A 265 -0.91 23.39 0.85
CA THR A 265 -1.37 24.64 0.22
C THR A 265 -0.94 25.90 0.95
N ASP A 266 -0.53 25.79 2.21
CA ASP A 266 -0.22 26.96 3.04
C ASP A 266 1.24 27.41 2.86
N PRO A 267 1.50 28.64 2.37
CA PRO A 267 2.84 29.17 2.16
C PRO A 267 3.73 29.18 3.41
N PHE A 268 3.14 29.17 4.61
CA PHE A 268 3.88 29.05 5.88
C PHE A 268 4.84 27.87 5.86
N TRP A 269 4.45 26.75 5.24
CA TRP A 269 5.23 25.52 5.14
C TRP A 269 6.22 25.49 3.95
N THR A 270 6.55 26.63 3.35
CA THR A 270 7.49 26.66 2.21
C THR A 270 8.94 26.58 2.69
N ALA A 271 9.64 25.51 2.31
CA ALA A 271 11.05 25.33 2.60
C ALA A 271 11.89 26.21 1.66
N THR A 272 12.24 27.41 2.14
CA THR A 272 13.04 28.39 1.39
C THR A 272 14.55 28.26 1.61
N LYS A 273 14.96 27.73 2.77
CA LYS A 273 16.36 27.59 3.16
C LYS A 273 16.60 26.20 3.77
N PRO A 274 17.68 25.50 3.40
CA PRO A 274 18.09 24.29 4.08
C PRO A 274 18.71 24.63 5.45
N GLY A 275 18.51 23.76 6.44
CA GLY A 275 19.12 23.88 7.76
C GLY A 275 18.15 23.53 8.89
N ILE A 276 18.69 23.03 10.01
CA ILE A 276 17.92 22.65 11.20
C ILE A 276 17.01 23.79 11.72
N PRO A 277 17.47 25.06 11.86
CA PRO A 277 16.61 26.13 12.41
C PRO A 277 15.45 26.51 11.48
N TYR A 278 15.51 26.15 10.20
CA TYR A 278 14.49 26.47 9.20
C TYR A 278 13.54 25.28 8.93
N GLY A 279 13.74 24.16 9.62
CA GLY A 279 12.94 22.95 9.47
C GLY A 279 11.79 22.85 10.48
N LEU A 280 11.21 21.66 10.54
CA LEU A 280 10.23 21.26 11.55
C LEU A 280 10.94 20.78 12.82
N SER A 281 10.61 21.39 13.95
CA SER A 281 11.09 21.00 15.28
C SER A 281 9.91 20.55 16.12
N LEU A 282 9.95 19.29 16.57
CA LEU A 282 8.91 18.67 17.39
C LEU A 282 9.50 18.19 18.72
N ILE A 283 8.78 18.46 19.81
CA ILE A 283 8.97 17.75 21.08
C ILE A 283 7.80 16.79 21.20
N LEU A 284 8.10 15.49 21.20
CA LEU A 284 7.10 14.44 21.19
C LEU A 284 7.05 13.74 22.55
N ARG A 285 5.84 13.43 22.99
CA ARG A 285 5.60 12.63 24.18
C ARG A 285 5.36 11.18 23.76
N ALA A 286 6.37 10.35 24.01
CA ALA A 286 6.23 8.91 23.87
C ALA A 286 5.67 8.35 25.18
N GLU A 287 4.41 7.95 25.16
CA GLU A 287 3.83 7.30 26.32
C GLU A 287 4.48 5.92 26.54
N GLN A 288 4.77 5.57 27.80
CA GLN A 288 5.38 4.28 28.17
C GLN A 288 4.41 3.36 28.91
N LYS A 289 3.25 3.88 29.34
CA LYS A 289 2.23 3.08 29.99
C LYS A 289 1.39 2.40 28.91
N GLU A 290 1.63 1.11 28.70
CA GLU A 290 0.91 0.33 27.69
C GLU A 290 -0.55 0.11 28.11
N HIS A 291 -1.47 0.57 27.26
CA HIS A 291 -2.90 0.29 27.42
C HIS A 291 -3.26 -1.10 26.87
N ILE A 292 -2.61 -1.56 25.80
CA ILE A 292 -2.87 -2.88 25.18
C ILE A 292 -1.53 -3.58 24.86
N PRO A 293 -0.92 -4.28 25.84
CA PRO A 293 0.46 -4.76 25.76
C PRO A 293 0.72 -5.83 24.68
N LEU A 294 -0.33 -6.52 24.23
CA LEU A 294 -0.24 -7.52 23.14
C LEU A 294 -0.52 -6.94 21.75
N LEU A 295 -0.85 -5.65 21.65
CA LEU A 295 -1.01 -4.96 20.37
C LEU A 295 0.13 -3.97 20.13
N SER A 296 0.53 -3.24 21.18
CA SER A 296 1.71 -2.37 21.17
C SER A 296 2.81 -2.95 22.04
N THR A 297 3.86 -3.43 21.39
CA THR A 297 5.04 -4.04 22.04
C THR A 297 6.28 -3.16 21.97
N ALA A 298 6.14 -1.93 21.46
CA ALA A 298 7.24 -1.02 21.22
C ALA A 298 6.90 0.36 21.81
N ALA A 299 7.84 0.91 22.57
CA ALA A 299 7.75 2.27 23.10
C ALA A 299 8.42 3.26 22.14
N GLY A 300 7.79 4.42 21.95
CA GLY A 300 8.26 5.47 21.04
C GLY A 300 7.13 6.07 20.23
N VAL A 301 7.49 6.69 19.11
CA VAL A 301 6.54 7.36 18.21
C VAL A 301 6.78 6.86 16.79
N LYS A 302 5.71 6.62 16.02
CA LYS A 302 5.80 6.29 14.60
C LYS A 302 5.72 7.57 13.79
N VAL A 303 6.65 7.76 12.86
CA VAL A 303 6.68 8.93 11.97
C VAL A 303 6.72 8.48 10.52
N MET A 304 5.99 9.20 9.66
CA MET A 304 6.01 9.02 8.22
C MET A 304 6.08 10.39 7.54
N ILE A 305 7.00 10.51 6.58
CA ILE A 305 7.14 11.68 5.72
C ILE A 305 6.57 11.29 4.36
N HIS A 306 5.59 12.03 3.86
CA HIS A 306 4.86 11.65 2.65
C HIS A 306 4.40 12.86 1.83
N SER A 307 3.87 12.57 0.63
CA SER A 307 3.34 13.62 -0.25
C SER A 307 2.05 14.20 0.31
N HIS A 308 1.71 15.42 -0.10
CA HIS A 308 0.46 16.06 0.29
C HIS A 308 -0.76 15.29 -0.24
N ASN A 309 -1.88 15.40 0.47
CA ASN A 309 -3.14 14.73 0.15
C ASN A 309 -2.99 13.21 -0.06
N GLN A 310 -2.04 12.56 0.63
CA GLN A 310 -1.79 11.13 0.56
C GLN A 310 -2.26 10.45 1.85
N THR A 311 -2.91 9.29 1.75
CA THR A 311 -3.22 8.47 2.94
C THR A 311 -1.92 7.93 3.56
N PRO A 312 -1.66 8.14 4.86
CA PRO A 312 -0.44 7.70 5.52
C PRO A 312 -0.49 6.20 5.87
N PHE A 313 0.06 5.35 4.99
CA PHE A 313 0.19 3.90 5.22
C PHE A 313 1.39 3.57 6.11
N LEU A 314 1.23 3.87 7.41
CA LEU A 314 2.28 3.79 8.44
C LEU A 314 2.91 2.41 8.61
N GLU A 315 2.20 1.32 8.31
CA GLU A 315 2.76 -0.04 8.39
C GLU A 315 3.81 -0.32 7.31
N HIS A 316 3.75 0.39 6.18
CA HIS A 316 4.62 0.15 5.03
C HIS A 316 5.77 1.16 4.93
N GLU A 317 5.49 2.44 5.22
CA GLU A 317 6.43 3.55 4.94
C GLU A 317 6.89 4.32 6.20
N GLY A 318 6.31 4.03 7.38
CA GLY A 318 6.67 4.72 8.62
C GLY A 318 7.89 4.14 9.34
N PHE A 319 8.64 4.99 10.05
CA PHE A 319 9.79 4.62 10.89
C PHE A 319 9.56 4.97 12.36
N HIS A 320 10.31 4.34 13.26
CA HIS A 320 10.17 4.54 14.72
C HIS A 320 11.20 5.55 15.23
N ILE A 321 10.77 6.42 16.14
CA ILE A 321 11.63 7.31 16.91
C ILE A 321 11.70 6.82 18.35
N ARG A 322 12.92 6.65 18.86
CA ARG A 322 13.18 6.20 20.22
C ARG A 322 12.88 7.32 21.24
N PRO A 323 12.24 7.02 22.38
CA PRO A 323 12.07 7.99 23.45
C PRO A 323 13.41 8.39 24.11
N GLY A 324 13.47 9.60 24.65
CA GLY A 324 14.60 10.07 25.48
C GLY A 324 15.84 10.52 24.70
N ILE A 325 15.77 10.64 23.37
CA ILE A 325 16.85 11.15 22.53
C ILE A 325 16.34 12.22 21.56
N ALA A 326 17.21 13.15 21.17
CA ALA A 326 16.95 14.03 20.04
C ALA A 326 17.33 13.31 18.73
N THR A 327 16.40 13.23 17.77
CA THR A 327 16.63 12.60 16.47
C THR A 327 16.57 13.66 15.36
N THR A 328 17.68 13.87 14.65
CA THR A 328 17.75 14.79 13.51
C THR A 328 17.55 14.04 12.20
N ILE A 329 16.58 14.47 11.39
CA ILE A 329 16.20 13.78 10.15
C ILE A 329 16.47 14.71 8.98
N GLY A 330 17.42 14.34 8.12
CA GLY A 330 17.65 15.01 6.84
C GLY A 330 16.69 14.46 5.78
N ILE A 331 16.03 15.34 5.04
CA ILE A 331 15.05 14.97 4.01
C ILE A 331 15.63 15.33 2.63
N GLN A 332 15.59 14.38 1.71
CA GLN A 332 15.88 14.59 0.29
C GLN A 332 14.64 14.22 -0.52
N GLN A 333 14.21 15.10 -1.42
CA GLN A 333 13.08 14.84 -2.31
C GLN A 333 13.60 14.27 -3.64
N ASP A 334 13.25 13.02 -3.91
CA ASP A 334 13.50 12.37 -5.20
C ASP A 334 12.18 12.27 -5.97
N GLU A 335 12.13 12.85 -7.18
CA GLU A 335 10.94 12.83 -8.04
C GLU A 335 11.19 11.95 -9.27
N VAL A 336 10.26 11.04 -9.59
CA VAL A 336 10.41 10.12 -10.73
C VAL A 336 9.24 10.24 -11.69
N ASN A 337 9.45 11.00 -12.76
CA ASN A 337 8.48 11.15 -13.84
C ASN A 337 8.65 10.05 -14.91
N ARG A 338 7.58 9.30 -15.17
CA ARG A 338 7.52 8.17 -16.13
C ARG A 338 6.56 8.50 -17.26
N LEU A 339 6.91 8.05 -18.47
CA LEU A 339 6.01 8.12 -19.62
C LEU A 339 4.94 7.01 -19.52
N GLY A 340 3.68 7.40 -19.64
CA GLY A 340 2.54 6.49 -19.72
C GLY A 340 2.23 6.02 -21.16
N GLY A 341 1.08 5.37 -21.34
CA GLY A 341 0.59 4.94 -22.64
C GLY A 341 1.46 3.85 -23.28
N ASN A 342 1.89 4.07 -24.53
CA ASN A 342 2.66 3.07 -25.27
C ASN A 342 4.09 2.87 -24.72
N TYR A 343 4.62 3.83 -23.96
CA TYR A 343 5.97 3.77 -23.37
C TYR A 343 6.02 3.04 -22.02
N GLY A 344 4.88 2.94 -21.33
CA GLY A 344 4.84 2.37 -19.99
C GLY A 344 3.44 2.33 -19.38
N LYS A 345 3.25 1.39 -18.45
CA LYS A 345 2.02 1.26 -17.67
C LYS A 345 2.14 2.02 -16.36
N CYS A 346 1.66 3.26 -16.37
CA CYS A 346 1.53 4.09 -15.16
C CYS A 346 0.23 4.90 -15.20
N THR A 347 -0.19 5.44 -14.05
CA THR A 347 -1.33 6.37 -13.93
C THR A 347 -0.92 7.63 -13.18
N THR A 348 -1.46 8.79 -13.55
CA THR A 348 -1.13 10.06 -12.89
C THR A 348 -1.98 10.31 -11.65
N ASN A 349 -3.30 10.07 -11.73
CA ASN A 349 -4.25 10.36 -10.66
C ASN A 349 -5.20 9.18 -10.37
N GLY A 350 -4.80 7.95 -10.71
CA GLY A 350 -5.68 6.79 -10.63
C GLY A 350 -6.71 6.72 -11.78
N ALA A 351 -6.64 7.64 -12.75
CA ALA A 351 -7.43 7.57 -13.97
C ALA A 351 -7.14 6.27 -14.72
N GLY A 352 -8.19 5.54 -15.11
CA GLY A 352 -8.09 4.26 -15.81
C GLY A 352 -7.75 3.05 -14.93
N VAL A 353 -7.70 3.22 -13.60
CA VAL A 353 -7.55 2.09 -12.67
C VAL A 353 -8.88 1.33 -12.60
N ALA A 354 -8.85 0.03 -12.90
CA ALA A 354 -10.06 -0.82 -12.93
C ALA A 354 -10.62 -1.14 -11.53
N VAL A 355 -9.86 -0.83 -10.48
CA VAL A 355 -10.23 -1.02 -9.08
C VAL A 355 -10.83 0.27 -8.55
N GLU A 356 -12.01 0.19 -7.97
CA GLU A 356 -12.61 1.29 -7.20
C GLU A 356 -11.69 1.65 -6.01
N LEU A 357 -11.25 2.90 -5.94
CA LEU A 357 -10.38 3.39 -4.88
C LEU A 357 -11.22 3.77 -3.66
N LEU A 358 -10.92 3.17 -2.52
CA LEU A 358 -11.69 3.37 -1.28
C LEU A 358 -11.16 4.51 -0.41
N TYR A 359 -9.98 5.05 -0.74
CA TYR A 359 -9.33 6.12 -0.01
C TYR A 359 -9.57 7.45 -0.72
N ASN A 360 -10.07 8.45 -0.01
CA ASN A 360 -10.32 9.80 -0.53
C ASN A 360 -9.03 10.63 -0.50
N SER A 361 -8.00 10.18 -1.24
CA SER A 361 -6.69 10.81 -1.30
C SER A 361 -6.09 10.68 -2.71
N SER A 362 -4.91 11.26 -2.94
CA SER A 362 -4.13 11.05 -4.15
C SER A 362 -3.82 9.56 -4.36
N TYR A 363 -3.70 9.18 -5.64
CA TYR A 363 -3.45 7.81 -6.01
C TYR A 363 -2.07 7.36 -5.52
N THR A 364 -2.04 6.24 -4.81
CA THR A 364 -0.81 5.50 -4.52
C THR A 364 -1.00 4.04 -4.86
N LEU A 365 0.11 3.35 -5.12
CA LEU A 365 0.09 1.91 -5.35
C LEU A 365 -0.52 1.17 -4.13
N GLN A 366 -0.19 1.60 -2.91
CA GLN A 366 -0.73 0.99 -1.69
C GLN A 366 -2.24 1.17 -1.56
N ALA A 367 -2.76 2.38 -1.81
CA ALA A 367 -4.20 2.64 -1.80
C ALA A 367 -4.96 1.72 -2.78
N CYS A 368 -4.41 1.52 -3.97
CA CYS A 368 -4.99 0.61 -4.96
C CYS A 368 -4.93 -0.86 -4.52
N LEU A 369 -3.79 -1.33 -4.00
CA LEU A 369 -3.63 -2.71 -3.56
C LEU A 369 -4.55 -3.05 -2.38
N HIS A 370 -4.68 -2.13 -1.41
CA HIS A 370 -5.60 -2.28 -0.29
C HIS A 370 -7.06 -2.29 -0.76
N SER A 371 -7.45 -1.37 -1.65
CA SER A 371 -8.79 -1.32 -2.23
C SER A 371 -9.12 -2.59 -3.03
N CYS A 372 -8.16 -3.10 -3.81
CA CYS A 372 -8.33 -4.35 -4.56
C CYS A 372 -8.49 -5.56 -3.64
N PHE A 373 -7.67 -5.64 -2.59
CA PHE A 373 -7.78 -6.71 -1.61
C PHE A 373 -9.12 -6.66 -0.87
N GLN A 374 -9.60 -5.46 -0.51
CA GLN A 374 -10.91 -5.28 0.12
C GLN A 374 -12.06 -5.72 -0.80
N ARG A 375 -11.98 -5.43 -2.10
CA ARG A 375 -12.93 -5.94 -3.10
C ARG A 375 -12.95 -7.47 -3.14
N TRP A 376 -11.78 -8.11 -3.10
CA TRP A 376 -11.69 -9.58 -3.07
C TRP A 376 -12.23 -10.17 -1.75
N MET A 377 -11.98 -9.51 -0.61
CA MET A 377 -12.57 -9.87 0.68
C MET A 377 -14.10 -9.87 0.62
N LEU A 378 -14.70 -8.80 0.08
CA LEU A 378 -16.15 -8.69 -0.06
C LEU A 378 -16.73 -9.75 -1.01
N ARG A 379 -16.05 -10.02 -2.13
CA ARG A 379 -16.52 -10.97 -3.15
C ARG A 379 -16.46 -12.43 -2.70
N GLU A 380 -15.38 -12.83 -2.04
CA GLU A 380 -15.12 -14.25 -1.70
C GLU A 380 -15.50 -14.58 -0.25
N CYS A 381 -15.29 -13.65 0.69
CA CYS A 381 -15.57 -13.87 2.11
C CYS A 381 -16.91 -13.28 2.56
N GLY A 382 -17.55 -12.43 1.76
CA GLY A 382 -18.84 -11.80 2.06
C GLY A 382 -18.80 -10.64 3.07
N CYS A 383 -17.60 -10.28 3.56
CA CYS A 383 -17.39 -9.23 4.55
C CYS A 383 -16.09 -8.48 4.30
N GLY A 384 -15.99 -7.25 4.79
CA GLY A 384 -14.81 -6.42 4.58
C GLY A 384 -13.82 -6.46 5.76
N TYR A 385 -12.53 -6.30 5.46
CA TYR A 385 -11.49 -6.25 6.47
C TYR A 385 -11.58 -4.94 7.27
N SER A 386 -11.55 -5.03 8.61
CA SER A 386 -11.78 -3.89 9.53
C SER A 386 -10.74 -2.78 9.43
N ARG A 387 -9.50 -3.08 9.02
CA ARG A 387 -8.46 -2.05 8.88
C ARG A 387 -8.58 -1.22 7.60
N TYR A 388 -9.36 -1.66 6.63
CA TYR A 388 -9.54 -0.97 5.36
C TYR A 388 -10.95 -0.37 5.30
N PRO A 389 -11.11 0.80 4.68
CA PRO A 389 -12.42 1.39 4.48
C PRO A 389 -13.32 0.42 3.70
N LEU A 390 -14.63 0.51 3.94
CA LEU A 390 -15.64 -0.18 3.15
C LEU A 390 -16.11 0.72 2.01
N PRO A 391 -16.51 0.14 0.86
CA PRO A 391 -17.20 0.91 -0.17
C PRO A 391 -18.53 1.45 0.36
N ALA A 392 -19.01 2.55 -0.22
CA ALA A 392 -20.30 3.13 0.13
C ALA A 392 -21.44 2.11 -0.11
N GLY A 393 -22.19 1.76 0.93
CA GLY A 393 -23.29 0.79 0.82
C GLY A 393 -23.55 0.00 2.10
N ARG A 394 -24.20 -1.17 1.95
CA ARG A 394 -24.57 -2.06 3.06
C ARG A 394 -23.48 -3.09 3.45
N ALA A 395 -22.27 -2.95 2.92
CA ALA A 395 -21.16 -3.83 3.29
C ALA A 395 -20.88 -3.69 4.80
N ARG A 396 -20.55 -4.81 5.45
CA ARG A 396 -20.20 -4.85 6.87
C ARG A 396 -18.81 -5.42 7.05
N HIS A 397 -18.16 -5.02 8.13
CA HIS A 397 -16.89 -5.60 8.51
C HIS A 397 -17.05 -7.06 8.94
N CYS A 398 -15.97 -7.82 8.79
CA CYS A 398 -15.93 -9.21 9.23
C CYS A 398 -15.95 -9.30 10.76
N ASP A 399 -16.72 -10.26 11.26
CA ASP A 399 -16.71 -10.71 12.64
C ASP A 399 -17.03 -12.21 12.68
N TYR A 400 -16.56 -12.93 13.69
CA TYR A 400 -16.81 -14.38 13.80
C TYR A 400 -18.28 -14.74 14.07
N GLY A 401 -19.12 -13.80 14.49
CA GLY A 401 -20.53 -14.03 14.81
C GLY A 401 -21.35 -14.11 13.53
N ALA A 402 -21.24 -13.11 12.67
CA ALA A 402 -21.88 -13.11 11.36
C ALA A 402 -21.13 -13.97 10.33
N HIS A 403 -19.81 -14.07 10.42
CA HIS A 403 -18.96 -14.77 9.44
C HIS A 403 -17.95 -15.72 10.10
N PRO A 404 -18.37 -16.87 10.67
CA PRO A 404 -17.48 -17.74 11.48
C PRO A 404 -16.19 -18.21 10.78
N ALA A 405 -16.21 -18.35 9.45
CA ALA A 405 -15.08 -18.82 8.66
C ALA A 405 -14.28 -17.69 7.96
N TRP A 406 -14.52 -16.42 8.30
CA TRP A 406 -13.87 -15.28 7.61
C TRP A 406 -12.35 -15.33 7.73
N GLY A 407 -11.80 -15.76 8.88
CA GLY A 407 -10.36 -15.87 9.09
C GLY A 407 -9.71 -16.87 8.12
N HIS A 408 -10.34 -18.02 7.90
CA HIS A 408 -9.86 -19.00 6.91
C HIS A 408 -9.81 -18.39 5.50
N CYS A 409 -10.88 -17.69 5.11
CA CYS A 409 -10.95 -17.01 3.81
C CYS A 409 -9.89 -15.91 3.68
N PHE A 410 -9.78 -15.02 4.66
CA PHE A 410 -8.80 -13.94 4.71
C PHE A 410 -7.37 -14.46 4.51
N TYR A 411 -6.95 -15.47 5.29
CA TYR A 411 -5.58 -15.97 5.21
C TYR A 411 -5.29 -16.70 3.90
N GLN A 412 -6.28 -17.36 3.29
CA GLN A 412 -6.13 -17.94 1.95
C GLN A 412 -5.99 -16.86 0.87
N LEU A 413 -6.83 -15.82 0.92
CA LEU A 413 -6.74 -14.67 0.02
C LEU A 413 -5.42 -13.93 0.18
N TYR A 414 -5.00 -13.67 1.40
CA TYR A 414 -3.74 -12.99 1.69
C TYR A 414 -2.53 -13.77 1.17
N ARG A 415 -2.56 -15.11 1.28
CA ARG A 415 -1.55 -15.98 0.66
C ARG A 415 -1.56 -15.86 -0.88
N ARG A 416 -2.74 -15.82 -1.51
CA ARG A 416 -2.87 -15.63 -2.96
C ARG A 416 -2.39 -14.25 -3.41
N LEU A 417 -2.63 -13.20 -2.61
CA LEU A 417 -2.12 -11.86 -2.86
C LEU A 417 -0.59 -11.88 -2.87
N ARG A 418 0.03 -12.41 -1.81
CA ARG A 418 1.49 -12.50 -1.66
C ARG A 418 2.16 -13.34 -2.76
N SER A 419 1.48 -14.37 -3.26
CA SER A 419 2.00 -15.19 -4.35
C SER A 419 1.65 -14.66 -5.74
N HIS A 420 1.20 -13.40 -5.87
CA HIS A 420 0.76 -12.77 -7.12
C HIS A 420 -0.30 -13.57 -7.91
N ARG A 421 -1.10 -14.39 -7.22
CA ARG A 421 -2.22 -15.15 -7.81
C ARG A 421 -3.53 -14.35 -7.82
N LEU A 422 -3.57 -13.21 -7.15
CA LEU A 422 -4.61 -12.21 -7.34
C LEU A 422 -4.14 -11.21 -8.40
N ASP A 423 -5.10 -10.74 -9.18
CA ASP A 423 -4.91 -9.77 -10.26
C ASP A 423 -4.66 -8.34 -9.79
N CYS A 424 -4.60 -8.07 -8.48
CA CYS A 424 -4.40 -6.73 -7.93
C CYS A 424 -3.13 -6.05 -8.46
N PHE A 425 -2.01 -6.76 -8.58
CA PHE A 425 -0.77 -6.17 -9.13
C PHE A 425 -0.84 -5.89 -10.64
N GLN A 426 -1.76 -6.53 -11.36
CA GLN A 426 -1.99 -6.26 -12.77
C GLN A 426 -2.97 -5.10 -12.96
N GLN A 427 -3.95 -4.95 -12.06
CA GLN A 427 -4.96 -3.89 -12.09
C GLN A 427 -4.51 -2.57 -11.45
N CYS A 428 -3.47 -2.62 -10.60
CA CYS A 428 -2.89 -1.45 -9.94
C CYS A 428 -1.56 -1.04 -10.60
N PRO A 429 -1.58 -0.15 -11.61
CA PRO A 429 -0.36 0.37 -12.22
C PRO A 429 0.46 1.22 -11.23
N LYS A 430 1.74 1.42 -11.51
CA LYS A 430 2.57 2.34 -10.71
C LYS A 430 2.14 3.80 -10.98
N PRO A 431 2.35 4.73 -10.04
CA PRO A 431 2.18 6.15 -10.33
C PRO A 431 3.20 6.61 -11.38
N CYS A 432 2.77 7.50 -12.28
CA CYS A 432 3.67 8.09 -13.28
C CYS A 432 4.63 9.11 -12.67
N ARG A 433 4.20 9.78 -11.60
CA ARG A 433 4.96 10.82 -10.89
C ARG A 433 5.19 10.38 -9.45
#